data_AF-A0A9P7AIC2-F1
#
_entry.id   AF-A0A9P7AIC2-F1
#
_cell.length_a   1.000
_cell.length_b   1.000
_cell.length_c   1.000
_cell.angle_alpha   90.00
_cell.angle_beta   90.00
_cell.angle_gamma   90.00
#
_symmetry.space_group_name_H-M   'P 1'
#
loop_
_entity.id
_entity.type
_entity.pdbx_description
1 polymer ?
#
loop_
_entity_poly.entity_id
_entity_poly.type
_entity_poly.pdbx_seq_one_letter_code
_entity_poly.pdbx_strand_id
1 'polypeptide(L)'
;RGLIICACGSTGRLDDSAILLTRFVKDDIFDFVLTFSGVSTMDPVVVPALNRFVENVYVYDLQIWDALEESFGEDRHALNQSPVFLSFAEMKTNGDKVRQRIVHTRVLAYSNLKDGRPWGLDIYRCLNAGCNAPAYNMIFHPHGKQYYGKQWLQTKIKYECLQCGIVHKAIQCPPWIHAGRSQNFGRVWYEWPLSAEQKRDIGIIC
;
A
#
# COMPACT_ATOMS: atom_id res chain seq x y z
N ARG A 1 -5.86 20.91 8.10
CA ARG A 1 -5.13 21.28 6.87
C ARG A 1 -4.48 20.03 6.28
N GLY A 2 -4.52 19.84 4.95
CA GLY A 2 -3.92 18.68 4.29
C GLY A 2 -2.84 19.09 3.29
N LEU A 3 -1.81 18.24 3.12
CA LEU A 3 -0.78 18.40 2.10
C LEU A 3 -0.88 17.25 1.10
N ILE A 4 -0.98 17.58 -0.19
CA ILE A 4 -0.94 16.60 -1.28
C ILE A 4 0.29 16.89 -2.12
N ILE A 5 1.15 15.88 -2.27
CA ILE A 5 2.37 15.95 -3.07
C ILE A 5 2.16 15.07 -4.30
N CYS A 6 1.87 15.69 -5.44
CA CYS A 6 1.68 15.04 -6.74
C CYS A 6 3.01 14.58 -7.39
N ALA A 7 3.98 14.17 -6.58
CA ALA A 7 5.21 13.56 -7.04
C ALA A 7 5.18 12.05 -6.78
N CYS A 8 5.79 11.29 -7.67
CA CYS A 8 5.97 9.83 -7.57
C CYS A 8 7.44 9.48 -7.32
N GLY A 9 7.75 8.18 -7.22
CA GLY A 9 9.10 7.68 -7.07
C GLY A 9 9.58 7.71 -5.62
N SER A 10 10.73 8.37 -5.39
CA SER A 10 11.44 8.35 -4.10
C SER A 10 10.69 9.04 -2.94
N THR A 11 9.68 9.85 -3.24
CA THR A 11 8.95 10.67 -2.26
C THR A 11 8.17 9.83 -1.25
N GLY A 12 7.33 8.91 -1.72
CA GLY A 12 6.58 7.98 -0.85
C GLY A 12 7.25 6.62 -0.64
N ARG A 13 8.27 6.29 -1.44
CA ARG A 13 8.87 4.95 -1.49
C ARG A 13 10.14 4.79 -0.65
N LEU A 14 10.91 5.85 -0.41
CA LEU A 14 12.09 5.74 0.43
C LEU A 14 11.71 5.94 1.90
N ASP A 15 12.29 5.11 2.78
CA ASP A 15 12.02 5.16 4.21
C ASP A 15 12.34 6.55 4.79
N ASP A 16 13.47 7.15 4.39
CA ASP A 16 13.89 8.47 4.87
C ASP A 16 12.89 9.57 4.46
N SER A 17 12.46 9.56 3.19
CA SER A 17 11.44 10.49 2.69
C SER A 17 10.12 10.31 3.44
N ALA A 18 9.68 9.06 3.63
CA ALA A 18 8.46 8.74 4.36
C ALA A 18 8.53 9.23 5.82
N ILE A 19 9.65 9.03 6.50
CA ILE A 19 9.88 9.50 7.88
C ILE A 19 9.77 11.04 7.94
N LEU A 20 10.36 11.76 6.98
CA LEU A 20 10.28 13.22 6.91
C LEU A 20 8.84 13.69 6.66
N LEU A 21 8.11 13.04 5.74
CA LEU A 21 6.72 13.40 5.45
C LEU A 21 5.80 13.15 6.66
N THR A 22 5.98 12.04 7.38
CA THR A 22 5.23 11.72 8.59
C THR A 22 5.48 12.74 9.71
N ARG A 23 6.64 13.41 9.77
CA ARG A 23 6.91 14.45 10.78
C ARG A 23 5.96 15.63 10.66
N PHE A 24 5.60 16.05 9.45
CA PHE A 24 4.63 17.15 9.30
C PHE A 24 3.27 16.83 9.92
N VAL A 25 2.88 15.55 9.95
CA VAL A 25 1.68 15.11 10.66
C VAL A 25 1.96 15.00 12.15
N LYS A 26 3.08 14.42 12.58
CA LYS A 26 3.42 14.28 14.02
C LYS A 26 3.54 15.62 14.74
N ASP A 27 4.10 16.62 14.07
CA ASP A 27 4.32 17.98 14.60
C ASP A 27 3.07 18.87 14.47
N ASP A 28 1.93 18.28 14.10
CA ASP A 28 0.62 18.94 13.96
C ASP A 28 0.59 20.12 12.97
N ILE A 29 1.47 20.07 11.95
CA ILE A 29 1.51 21.06 10.86
C ILE A 29 0.37 20.78 9.87
N PHE A 30 0.15 19.50 9.54
CA PHE A 30 -0.95 19.02 8.71
C PHE A 30 -1.69 17.85 9.39
N ASP A 31 -2.99 17.72 9.09
CA ASP A 31 -3.82 16.59 9.52
C ASP A 31 -3.47 15.33 8.74
N PHE A 32 -3.06 15.51 7.48
CA PHE A 32 -2.54 14.46 6.63
C PHE A 32 -1.54 14.95 5.59
N VAL A 33 -0.70 14.01 5.14
CA VAL A 33 0.20 14.14 3.99
C VAL A 33 -0.06 12.95 3.06
N LEU A 34 -0.49 13.24 1.83
CA LEU A 34 -0.74 12.26 0.78
C LEU A 34 0.33 12.38 -0.32
N THR A 35 0.91 11.27 -0.73
CA THR A 35 1.78 11.19 -1.91
C THR A 35 1.66 9.83 -2.57
N PHE A 36 2.40 9.60 -3.66
CA PHE A 36 2.37 8.34 -4.39
C PHE A 36 3.67 7.57 -4.18
N SER A 37 3.57 6.28 -3.88
CA SER A 37 4.71 5.36 -3.71
C SER A 37 5.01 4.51 -4.95
N GLY A 38 4.25 4.72 -6.03
CA GLY A 38 4.53 4.14 -7.36
C GLY A 38 5.74 4.76 -8.07
N VAL A 39 6.20 4.10 -9.14
CA VAL A 39 7.31 4.57 -9.97
C VAL A 39 6.92 5.80 -10.80
N SER A 40 5.67 5.88 -11.22
CA SER A 40 5.11 7.00 -11.96
C SER A 40 3.65 7.24 -11.58
N THR A 41 3.15 8.44 -11.85
CA THR A 41 1.73 8.82 -11.75
C THR A 41 1.28 9.37 -13.09
N MET A 42 0.03 9.11 -13.46
CA MET A 42 -0.59 9.74 -14.62
C MET A 42 -1.71 10.65 -14.13
N ASP A 43 -1.50 11.96 -14.26
CA ASP A 43 -2.44 12.99 -13.77
C ASP A 43 -3.89 12.74 -14.20
N PRO A 44 -4.20 12.40 -15.47
CA PRO A 44 -5.58 12.15 -15.88
C PRO A 44 -6.26 11.01 -15.14
N VAL A 45 -5.48 10.09 -14.57
CA VAL A 45 -5.98 8.92 -13.83
C VAL A 45 -6.13 9.22 -12.34
N VAL A 46 -5.17 9.94 -11.74
CA VAL A 46 -5.18 10.17 -10.28
C VAL A 46 -5.97 11.41 -9.86
N VAL A 47 -6.06 12.44 -10.71
CA VAL A 47 -6.73 13.71 -10.38
C VAL A 47 -8.22 13.51 -10.04
N PRO A 48 -9.01 12.71 -10.79
CA PRO A 48 -10.41 12.46 -10.42
C PRO A 48 -10.56 11.83 -9.03
N ALA A 49 -9.70 10.87 -8.69
CA ALA A 49 -9.69 10.23 -7.37
C ALA A 49 -9.24 11.21 -6.27
N LEU A 50 -8.25 12.07 -6.55
CA LEU A 50 -7.80 13.11 -5.61
C LEU A 50 -8.90 14.14 -5.33
N ASN A 51 -9.64 14.59 -6.36
CA ASN A 51 -10.74 15.53 -6.17
C ASN A 51 -11.82 14.93 -5.26
N ARG A 52 -12.22 13.69 -5.52
CA ARG A 52 -13.17 12.96 -4.66
C ARG A 52 -12.64 12.81 -3.24
N PHE A 53 -11.34 12.56 -3.06
CA PHE A 53 -10.73 12.44 -1.74
C PHE A 53 -10.82 13.76 -0.96
N VAL A 54 -10.48 14.88 -1.61
CA VAL A 54 -10.57 16.21 -1.01
C VAL A 54 -12.02 16.56 -0.65
N GLU A 55 -12.98 16.26 -1.53
CA GLU A 55 -14.41 16.43 -1.26
C GLU A 55 -14.85 15.56 -0.07
N ASN A 56 -14.46 14.29 -0.05
CA ASN A 56 -14.78 13.36 1.03
C ASN A 56 -14.28 13.83 2.39
N VAL A 57 -13.07 14.38 2.46
CA VAL A 57 -12.49 14.88 3.72
C VAL A 57 -13.11 16.20 4.14
N TYR A 58 -13.23 17.19 3.25
CA TYR A 58 -13.59 18.56 3.65
C TYR A 58 -15.06 18.93 3.49
N VAL A 59 -15.78 18.27 2.58
CA VAL A 59 -17.20 18.54 2.32
C VAL A 59 -18.08 17.52 3.05
N TYR A 60 -17.71 16.24 2.98
CA TYR A 60 -18.48 15.15 3.59
C TYR A 60 -18.02 14.74 4.99
N ASP A 61 -16.94 15.35 5.51
CA ASP A 61 -16.40 15.12 6.86
C ASP A 61 -16.10 13.63 7.15
N LEU A 62 -15.67 12.89 6.13
CA LEU A 62 -15.25 11.51 6.28
C LEU A 62 -13.88 11.44 6.97
N GLN A 63 -13.69 10.36 7.75
CA GLN A 63 -12.37 10.06 8.31
C GLN A 63 -11.35 9.90 7.17
N ILE A 64 -10.16 10.47 7.35
CA ILE A 64 -9.17 10.63 6.27
C ILE A 64 -8.84 9.29 5.60
N TRP A 65 -8.66 8.22 6.37
CA TRP A 65 -8.39 6.90 5.81
C TRP A 65 -9.59 6.33 5.02
N ASP A 66 -10.80 6.49 5.56
CA ASP A 66 -12.02 5.99 4.94
C ASP A 66 -12.29 6.76 3.63
N ALA A 67 -12.09 8.08 3.62
CA ALA A 67 -12.12 8.91 2.43
C ALA A 67 -11.15 8.40 1.36
N LEU A 68 -9.92 8.03 1.72
CA LEU A 68 -8.94 7.49 0.78
C LEU A 68 -9.42 6.16 0.18
N GLU A 69 -9.87 5.21 1.01
CA GLU A 69 -10.35 3.91 0.55
C GLU A 69 -11.56 4.02 -0.39
N GLU A 70 -12.46 4.98 -0.16
CA GLU A 70 -13.60 5.26 -1.02
C GLU A 70 -13.15 5.89 -2.35
N SER A 71 -12.33 6.93 -2.31
CA SER A 71 -11.99 7.70 -3.52
C SER A 71 -11.03 6.97 -4.47
N PHE A 72 -9.98 6.33 -3.94
CA PHE A 72 -9.01 5.59 -4.76
C PHE A 72 -9.41 4.14 -4.98
N GLY A 73 -10.24 3.60 -4.11
CA GLY A 73 -10.57 2.20 -4.22
C GLY A 73 -11.54 1.91 -5.37
N GLU A 74 -12.55 2.75 -5.57
CA GLU A 74 -13.49 2.55 -6.70
C GLU A 74 -12.79 2.60 -8.06
N ASP A 75 -11.72 3.39 -8.18
CA ASP A 75 -10.89 3.46 -9.38
C ASP A 75 -9.70 2.49 -9.32
N ARG A 76 -9.94 1.26 -9.80
CA ARG A 76 -8.89 0.24 -9.95
C ARG A 76 -7.69 0.74 -10.76
N HIS A 77 -7.91 1.60 -11.76
CA HIS A 77 -6.84 2.04 -12.66
C HIS A 77 -5.88 2.99 -11.93
N ALA A 78 -6.41 3.94 -11.17
CA ALA A 78 -5.62 4.85 -10.35
C ALA A 78 -4.71 4.08 -9.39
N LEU A 79 -5.29 3.16 -8.62
CA LEU A 79 -4.54 2.41 -7.60
C LEU A 79 -3.59 1.36 -8.20
N ASN A 80 -3.93 0.79 -9.35
CA ASN A 80 -3.03 -0.09 -10.08
C ASN A 80 -1.85 0.67 -10.70
N GLN A 81 -1.88 1.99 -10.85
CA GLN A 81 -0.71 2.70 -11.37
C GLN A 81 0.08 3.38 -10.26
N SER A 82 -0.63 3.89 -9.26
CA SER A 82 -0.08 4.75 -8.25
C SER A 82 -0.53 4.29 -6.87
N PRO A 83 0.17 3.33 -6.24
CA PRO A 83 0.03 3.07 -4.82
C PRO A 83 0.12 4.39 -4.04
N VAL A 84 -0.78 4.59 -3.08
CA VAL A 84 -0.93 5.85 -2.36
C VAL A 84 -0.35 5.71 -0.97
N PHE A 85 0.64 6.53 -0.66
CA PHE A 85 1.13 6.75 0.69
C PHE A 85 0.26 7.81 1.36
N LEU A 86 -0.19 7.53 2.57
CA LEU A 86 -0.91 8.48 3.41
C LEU A 86 -0.39 8.42 4.84
N SER A 87 0.16 9.54 5.30
CA SER A 87 0.38 9.79 6.73
C SER A 87 -0.76 10.66 7.24
N PHE A 88 -1.37 10.30 8.36
CA PHE A 88 -2.55 11.00 8.88
C PHE A 88 -2.71 10.77 10.38
N ALA A 89 -3.41 11.67 11.05
CA ALA A 89 -3.72 11.55 12.47
C ALA A 89 -5.16 11.09 12.71
N GLU A 90 -5.33 10.11 13.59
CA GLU A 90 -6.62 9.72 14.14
C GLU A 90 -6.70 10.10 15.62
N MET A 91 -7.87 10.55 16.06
CA MET A 91 -8.14 10.78 17.47
C MET A 91 -8.74 9.51 18.07
N LYS A 92 -7.98 8.79 18.91
CA LYS A 92 -8.51 7.67 19.68
C LYS A 92 -8.87 8.10 21.08
N THR A 93 -10.03 7.66 21.55
CA THR A 93 -10.44 7.85 22.95
C THR A 93 -10.04 6.59 23.72
N ASN A 94 -9.09 6.71 24.65
CA ASN A 94 -8.76 5.59 25.54
C ASN A 94 -9.85 5.43 26.63
N GLY A 95 -9.82 4.30 27.36
CA GLY A 95 -10.80 3.98 28.41
C GLY A 95 -11.01 5.09 29.44
N ASP A 96 -10.01 5.94 29.66
CA ASP A 96 -10.04 7.09 30.57
C ASP A 96 -10.64 8.37 29.96
N LYS A 97 -11.30 8.28 28.78
CA LYS A 97 -11.86 9.42 28.01
C LYS A 97 -10.85 10.47 27.56
N VAL A 98 -9.55 10.22 27.73
CA VAL A 98 -8.49 11.07 27.18
C VAL A 98 -8.40 10.83 25.68
N ARG A 99 -8.51 11.91 24.89
CA ARG A 99 -8.30 11.89 23.44
C ARG A 99 -6.80 11.87 23.17
N GLN A 100 -6.32 10.80 22.57
CA GLN A 100 -4.95 10.67 22.12
C GLN A 100 -4.90 10.76 20.59
N ARG A 101 -4.07 11.68 20.10
CA ARG A 101 -3.75 11.81 18.68
C ARG A 101 -2.74 10.73 18.32
N ILE A 102 -3.11 9.81 17.43
CA ILE A 102 -2.23 8.74 16.96
C ILE A 102 -1.98 8.97 15.47
N VAL A 103 -0.71 9.05 15.09
CA VAL A 103 -0.32 9.20 13.70
C VAL A 103 -0.10 7.82 13.09
N HIS A 104 -0.84 7.55 12.01
CA HIS A 104 -0.71 6.36 11.18
C HIS A 104 0.03 6.72 9.89
N THR A 105 0.70 5.74 9.30
CA THR A 105 1.32 5.90 7.99
C THR A 105 1.12 4.61 7.21
N ARG A 106 0.26 4.68 6.20
CA ARG A 106 -0.20 3.50 5.46
C ARG A 106 0.02 3.68 3.98
N VAL A 107 0.20 2.57 3.29
CA VAL A 107 0.13 2.50 1.83
C VAL A 107 -1.13 1.77 1.43
N LEU A 108 -1.96 2.39 0.60
CA LEU A 108 -3.04 1.74 -0.13
C LEU A 108 -2.50 1.32 -1.50
N ALA A 109 -2.69 0.06 -1.89
CA ALA A 109 -2.16 -0.47 -3.14
C ALA A 109 -3.11 -1.48 -3.80
N TYR A 110 -2.87 -1.76 -5.07
CA TYR A 110 -3.60 -2.76 -5.83
C TYR A 110 -2.71 -3.97 -6.15
N SER A 111 -3.16 -5.15 -5.72
CA SER A 111 -2.55 -6.44 -6.00
C SER A 111 -2.82 -6.84 -7.44
N ASN A 112 -1.74 -6.98 -8.22
CA ASN A 112 -1.79 -7.41 -9.59
C ASN A 112 -0.63 -8.35 -9.90
N LEU A 113 -0.93 -9.65 -9.90
CA LEU A 113 0.06 -10.70 -10.17
C LEU A 113 0.62 -10.61 -11.60
N LYS A 114 -0.15 -10.12 -12.57
CA LYS A 114 0.29 -9.97 -13.97
C LYS A 114 1.35 -8.88 -14.12
N ASP A 115 1.25 -7.83 -13.31
CA ASP A 115 2.19 -6.70 -13.31
C ASP A 115 3.35 -6.92 -12.32
N GLY A 116 3.53 -8.15 -11.80
CA GLY A 116 4.59 -8.44 -10.83
C GLY A 116 4.36 -7.76 -9.46
N ARG A 117 3.11 -7.60 -9.02
CA ARG A 117 2.78 -6.96 -7.74
C ARG A 117 1.95 -7.86 -6.84
N PRO A 118 2.55 -8.94 -6.29
CA PRO A 118 1.88 -9.75 -5.29
C PRO A 118 1.47 -8.89 -4.10
N TRP A 119 0.17 -8.89 -3.79
CA TRP A 119 -0.39 -8.13 -2.67
C TRP A 119 -0.03 -6.64 -2.69
N GLY A 120 0.05 -6.04 -3.88
CA GLY A 120 0.33 -4.61 -4.05
C GLY A 120 1.78 -4.20 -3.77
N LEU A 121 2.70 -5.16 -3.67
CA LEU A 121 4.12 -4.93 -3.42
C LEU A 121 4.92 -5.06 -4.71
N ASP A 122 5.40 -3.92 -5.24
CA ASP A 122 6.32 -3.88 -6.37
C ASP A 122 7.80 -4.00 -5.96
N ILE A 123 8.07 -3.87 -4.66
CA ILE A 123 9.38 -4.07 -4.03
C ILE A 123 9.70 -5.53 -3.71
N TYR A 124 8.77 -6.46 -3.99
CA TYR A 124 8.93 -7.89 -3.71
C TYR A 124 10.18 -8.45 -4.42
N ARG A 125 10.94 -9.29 -3.71
CA ARG A 125 12.19 -9.90 -4.20
C ARG A 125 12.10 -11.41 -4.18
N CYS A 126 12.91 -12.06 -5.01
CA CYS A 126 13.07 -13.50 -4.95
C CYS A 126 13.48 -13.93 -3.53
N LEU A 127 12.83 -14.96 -3.01
CA LEU A 127 13.05 -15.50 -1.66
C LEU A 127 14.26 -16.44 -1.60
N ASN A 128 14.85 -16.79 -2.74
CA ASN A 128 16.06 -17.59 -2.78
C ASN A 128 17.23 -16.75 -2.26
N ALA A 129 17.91 -17.20 -1.20
CA ALA A 129 18.99 -16.44 -0.54
C ALA A 129 20.14 -16.03 -1.49
N GLY A 130 20.38 -16.80 -2.56
CA GLY A 130 21.38 -16.47 -3.58
C GLY A 130 20.88 -15.55 -4.70
N CYS A 131 19.62 -15.09 -4.67
CA CYS A 131 18.99 -14.32 -5.74
C CYS A 131 18.21 -13.12 -5.16
N ASN A 132 18.57 -11.90 -5.58
CA ASN A 132 17.85 -10.67 -5.20
C ASN A 132 17.02 -10.10 -6.37
N ALA A 133 16.49 -10.98 -7.22
CA ALA A 133 15.75 -10.57 -8.41
C ALA A 133 14.51 -9.74 -8.00
N PRO A 134 14.28 -8.58 -8.63
CA PRO A 134 13.07 -7.78 -8.45
C PRO A 134 11.81 -8.49 -8.96
N ALA A 135 10.65 -8.01 -8.53
CA ALA A 135 9.35 -8.53 -8.92
C ALA A 135 9.09 -8.58 -10.43
N TYR A 136 9.64 -7.65 -11.21
CA TYR A 136 9.53 -7.67 -12.67
C TYR A 136 10.29 -8.83 -13.34
N ASN A 137 11.21 -9.49 -12.63
CA ASN A 137 11.91 -10.71 -13.07
C ASN A 137 11.23 -11.99 -12.57
N MET A 138 9.97 -11.90 -12.13
CA MET A 138 9.21 -13.02 -11.58
C MET A 138 7.83 -13.13 -12.22
N ILE A 139 7.42 -14.36 -12.52
CA ILE A 139 6.09 -14.65 -13.06
C ILE A 139 5.24 -15.21 -11.94
N PHE A 140 4.21 -14.47 -11.53
CA PHE A 140 3.32 -14.84 -10.43
C PHE A 140 2.02 -15.48 -10.91
N HIS A 141 1.58 -16.52 -10.20
CA HIS A 141 0.28 -17.15 -10.43
C HIS A 141 -0.38 -17.54 -9.09
N PRO A 142 -1.73 -17.60 -9.04
CA PRO A 142 -2.41 -18.27 -7.95
C PRO A 142 -1.98 -19.74 -7.84
N HIS A 143 -1.92 -20.26 -6.62
CA HIS A 143 -1.56 -21.64 -6.33
C HIS A 143 -2.63 -22.33 -5.47
N GLY A 144 -3.25 -23.38 -6.02
CA GLY A 144 -4.26 -24.16 -5.31
C GLY A 144 -5.64 -23.49 -5.30
N LYS A 145 -6.36 -23.58 -4.18
CA LYS A 145 -7.70 -23.01 -4.02
C LYS A 145 -7.63 -21.49 -4.08
N GLN A 146 -8.41 -20.92 -5.01
CA GLN A 146 -8.58 -19.47 -5.14
C GLN A 146 -9.77 -19.03 -4.29
N TYR A 147 -9.54 -18.02 -3.48
CA TYR A 147 -10.56 -17.37 -2.67
C TYR A 147 -10.91 -16.02 -3.30
N TYR A 148 -12.17 -15.63 -3.15
CA TYR A 148 -12.71 -14.36 -3.60
C TYR A 148 -13.34 -13.65 -2.40
N GLY A 149 -13.96 -12.49 -2.62
CA GLY A 149 -14.55 -11.72 -1.53
C GLY A 149 -13.47 -11.11 -0.63
N LYS A 150 -13.87 -10.88 0.62
CA LYS A 150 -12.99 -10.51 1.73
C LYS A 150 -11.94 -11.59 2.06
N GLN A 151 -12.08 -12.81 1.53
CA GLN A 151 -11.18 -13.93 1.79
C GLN A 151 -10.06 -14.06 0.77
N TRP A 152 -9.96 -13.17 -0.22
CA TRP A 152 -9.03 -13.33 -1.34
C TRP A 152 -7.55 -13.44 -0.92
N LEU A 153 -7.16 -12.82 0.21
CA LEU A 153 -5.81 -12.92 0.79
C LEU A 153 -5.44 -14.34 1.25
N GLN A 154 -6.42 -15.24 1.42
CA GLN A 154 -6.18 -16.66 1.69
C GLN A 154 -5.67 -17.41 0.45
N THR A 155 -5.79 -16.81 -0.74
CA THR A 155 -5.23 -17.36 -1.98
C THR A 155 -3.72 -17.35 -1.91
N LYS A 156 -3.13 -18.53 -1.91
CA LYS A 156 -1.68 -18.69 -1.98
C LYS A 156 -1.18 -18.37 -3.39
N ILE A 157 0.05 -17.92 -3.50
CA ILE A 157 0.71 -17.67 -4.78
C ILE A 157 1.86 -18.64 -5.02
N LYS A 158 2.20 -18.82 -6.29
CA LYS A 158 3.47 -19.38 -6.73
C LYS A 158 4.16 -18.36 -7.62
N TYR A 159 5.48 -18.39 -7.67
CA TYR A 159 6.22 -17.66 -8.69
C TYR A 159 7.37 -18.49 -9.24
N GLU A 160 7.74 -18.16 -10.47
CA GLU A 160 8.98 -18.58 -11.11
C GLU A 160 9.89 -17.36 -11.25
N CYS A 161 11.12 -17.47 -10.77
CA CYS A 161 12.12 -16.40 -10.94
C CYS A 161 12.89 -16.63 -12.24
N LEU A 162 12.77 -15.69 -13.17
CA LEU A 162 13.45 -15.76 -14.48
C LEU A 162 14.96 -15.61 -14.38
N GLN A 163 15.46 -15.05 -13.27
CA GLN A 163 16.89 -14.83 -13.05
C GLN A 163 17.63 -16.07 -12.55
N CYS A 164 17.04 -16.84 -11.61
CA CYS A 164 17.68 -18.02 -11.02
C CYS A 164 16.96 -19.34 -11.29
N GLY A 165 15.84 -19.31 -12.02
CA GLY A 165 15.04 -20.48 -12.40
C GLY A 165 14.26 -21.13 -11.26
N ILE A 166 14.36 -20.62 -10.03
CA ILE A 166 13.68 -21.24 -8.88
C ILE A 166 12.17 -21.02 -8.95
N VAL A 167 11.42 -22.04 -8.54
CA VAL A 167 9.96 -21.98 -8.43
C VAL A 167 9.57 -22.10 -6.97
N HIS A 168 9.03 -21.03 -6.39
CA HIS A 168 8.42 -21.08 -5.07
C HIS A 168 6.91 -21.28 -5.21
N LYS A 169 6.35 -22.15 -4.36
CA LYS A 169 4.94 -22.54 -4.39
C LYS A 169 4.29 -22.32 -3.04
N ALA A 170 2.97 -22.20 -3.05
CA ALA A 170 2.14 -22.12 -1.85
C ALA A 170 2.53 -20.98 -0.87
N ILE A 171 3.05 -19.88 -1.39
CA ILE A 171 3.43 -18.69 -0.61
C ILE A 171 2.15 -18.02 -0.10
N GLN A 172 2.10 -17.78 1.20
CA GLN A 172 0.95 -17.16 1.86
C GLN A 172 1.08 -15.64 1.85
N CYS A 173 -0.06 -14.95 1.87
CA CYS A 173 -0.05 -13.52 2.13
C CYS A 173 0.54 -13.25 3.51
N PRO A 174 1.52 -12.35 3.64
CA PRO A 174 2.01 -11.93 4.95
C PRO A 174 0.87 -11.39 5.83
N PRO A 175 0.87 -11.66 7.14
CA PRO A 175 -0.26 -11.35 8.04
C PRO A 175 -0.43 -9.86 8.30
N TRP A 176 0.59 -9.05 8.01
CA TRP A 176 0.59 -7.60 8.13
C TRP A 176 0.02 -6.89 6.89
N ILE A 177 -0.34 -7.63 5.84
CA ILE A 177 -1.08 -7.09 4.71
C ILE A 177 -2.56 -7.27 4.97
N HIS A 178 -3.30 -6.19 4.82
CA HIS A 178 -4.72 -6.14 5.11
C HIS A 178 -5.52 -5.94 3.82
N ALA A 179 -6.70 -6.56 3.74
CA ALA A 179 -7.62 -6.31 2.64
C ALA A 179 -8.28 -4.93 2.83
N GLY A 180 -8.47 -4.19 1.73
CA GLY A 180 -9.29 -2.97 1.76
C GLY A 180 -10.76 -3.28 2.08
N ARG A 181 -11.50 -2.28 2.56
CA ARG A 181 -12.90 -2.46 3.03
C ARG A 181 -13.89 -2.90 1.95
N SER A 182 -13.67 -2.49 0.71
CA SER A 182 -14.62 -2.70 -0.38
C SER A 182 -14.74 -4.15 -0.85
N GLN A 183 -15.73 -4.42 -1.69
CA GLN A 183 -15.88 -5.71 -2.36
C GLN A 183 -14.93 -5.93 -3.55
N ASN A 184 -14.20 -4.90 -4.03
CA ASN A 184 -13.30 -5.07 -5.16
C ASN A 184 -12.06 -5.88 -4.79
N PHE A 185 -11.86 -6.99 -5.50
CA PHE A 185 -10.69 -7.86 -5.32
C PHE A 185 -9.39 -7.13 -5.66
N GLY A 186 -8.38 -7.34 -4.83
CA GLY A 186 -7.01 -6.88 -5.06
C GLY A 186 -6.62 -5.62 -4.30
N ARG A 187 -7.54 -4.86 -3.70
CA ARG A 187 -7.15 -3.72 -2.85
C ARG A 187 -6.53 -4.22 -1.55
N VAL A 188 -5.35 -3.72 -1.24
CA VAL A 188 -4.66 -4.00 0.02
C VAL A 188 -4.20 -2.71 0.67
N TRP A 189 -3.90 -2.79 1.95
CA TRP A 189 -3.09 -1.81 2.62
C TRP A 189 -2.15 -2.45 3.64
N TYR A 190 -1.11 -1.71 4.00
CA TYR A 190 -0.14 -2.08 5.03
C TYR A 190 0.48 -0.81 5.63
N GLU A 191 1.05 -0.90 6.83
CA GLU A 191 1.79 0.19 7.46
C GLU A 191 3.13 0.42 6.74
N TRP A 192 3.61 1.66 6.75
CA TRP A 192 4.86 2.07 6.09
C TRP A 192 5.64 3.07 6.96
N PRO A 193 6.98 3.03 6.98
CA PRO A 193 7.88 2.09 6.31
C PRO A 193 7.80 0.67 6.87
N LEU A 194 8.19 -0.33 6.06
CA LEU A 194 8.20 -1.72 6.49
C LEU A 194 9.29 -1.98 7.54
N SER A 195 8.97 -2.81 8.54
CA SER A 195 9.95 -3.31 9.51
C SER A 195 10.97 -4.24 8.85
N ALA A 196 12.10 -4.49 9.51
CA ALA A 196 13.10 -5.44 9.01
C ALA A 196 12.54 -6.86 8.83
N GLU A 197 11.61 -7.28 9.68
CA GLU A 197 10.93 -8.57 9.55
C GLU A 197 10.01 -8.60 8.33
N GLN A 198 9.18 -7.56 8.15
CA GLN A 198 8.30 -7.42 7.00
C GLN A 198 9.08 -7.37 5.68
N LYS A 199 10.25 -6.73 5.67
CA LYS A 199 11.18 -6.72 4.53
C LYS A 199 11.70 -8.13 4.21
N ARG A 200 12.06 -8.92 5.22
CA ARG A 200 12.50 -10.32 5.02
C ARG A 200 11.38 -11.21 4.48
N ASP A 201 10.14 -11.04 4.93
CA ASP A 201 8.98 -11.80 4.43
C ASP A 201 8.80 -11.68 2.91
N ILE A 202 9.26 -10.58 2.33
CA ILE A 202 9.15 -10.26 0.90
C ILE A 202 10.49 -10.33 0.16
N GLY A 203 11.48 -11.00 0.76
CA GLY A 203 12.78 -11.30 0.15
C GLY A 203 13.80 -10.17 0.18
N ILE A 204 13.54 -9.06 0.88
CA ILE A 204 14.50 -7.98 1.05
C ILE A 204 15.41 -8.33 2.24
N ILE A 205 16.65 -8.71 1.93
CA ILE A 205 17.69 -8.96 2.92
C ILE A 205 18.37 -7.62 3.21
N CYS A 206 18.19 -7.12 4.44
CA CYS A 206 18.86 -5.94 4.96
C CYS A 206 20.09 -6.33 5.79
#